data_AF-A0A959KMY4-F1
#
_entry.id   AF-A0A959KMY4-F1
#
_cell.length_a   1.000
_cell.length_b   1.000
_cell.length_c   1.000
_cell.angle_alpha   90.00
_cell.angle_beta   90.00
_cell.angle_gamma   90.00
#
_symmetry.space_group_name_H-M   'P 1'
#
loop_
_entity.id
_entity.type
_entity.pdbx_description
1 polymer ?
#
loop_
_entity_poly.entity_id
_entity_poly.type
_entity_poly.pdbx_seq_one_letter_code
_entity_poly.pdbx_strand_id
1 'polypeptide(L)'
;MAVSFRHPDAKKFKFRELKVYASTEWLADNKKKYRQVFDRYDTTYIYAELSFYNKLFDEEDWEIEVELKCFSLKRGRKELCSLPFRRKVSKYDNIVFIREGWGNKSEGAFWKKGTYYWEAWIEGEKVATKYFYVEDAGQELTRGDNPFLQVQSLRLYEGPYDDVIEEDRVYYKSFSAEETRYIYAEIILRNLHQARPWQCELFSKFYNDARELKGQVVRLQRIETKDDLIKITAGWGSNVKGSWREDRYSAELIFMDRLLAVIPFEVCDSFEEGVPPIFLPNRNAPLLLSSEEDLNATFEEVMLKLDALIGLRDIKQQVRDHAKYIQFLQLRREKGYEEKEEINVHSVFIGNPGTGKTTVAKMMGRLYKKMGLLSKGHVHEVDRVDLVGEYIGQTAPKVKEAIEKARGGVLFIDEAYALARSNDDTKDFGREVIEILVKEMSNGKGDLAVIVAGYPKEMQHFLDSNPGLKSRFKLYFEFSDYLPQELSQIAEYACAEKGVELTSEAREKIDEIIVKAYRNRDRSFGNARFVYDL
;
A
#
# COMPACT_ATOMS: atom_id res chain seq x y z
N MET A 1 -69.81 -3.20 -8.24
CA MET A 1 -68.91 -2.51 -9.19
C MET A 1 -67.92 -1.70 -8.38
N ALA A 2 -66.72 -2.22 -8.16
CA ALA A 2 -65.66 -1.46 -7.51
C ALA A 2 -65.10 -0.47 -8.54
N VAL A 3 -65.29 0.81 -8.30
CA VAL A 3 -64.75 1.88 -9.13
C VAL A 3 -63.23 1.85 -8.97
N SER A 4 -62.52 1.45 -10.02
CA SER A 4 -61.05 1.50 -10.01
C SER A 4 -60.64 2.96 -9.92
N PHE A 5 -60.05 3.36 -8.79
CA PHE A 5 -59.29 4.59 -8.71
C PHE A 5 -58.07 4.45 -9.62
N ARG A 6 -58.21 4.81 -10.91
CA ARG A 6 -57.06 5.05 -11.78
C ARG A 6 -56.43 6.35 -11.32
N HIS A 7 -55.29 6.26 -10.64
CA HIS A 7 -54.43 7.40 -10.46
C HIS A 7 -54.10 7.97 -11.85
N PRO A 8 -54.36 9.26 -12.10
CA PRO A 8 -53.87 9.92 -13.30
C PRO A 8 -52.34 9.90 -13.24
N ASP A 9 -51.71 9.46 -14.33
CA ASP A 9 -50.26 9.58 -14.61
C ASP A 9 -49.28 8.67 -13.84
N ALA A 10 -49.65 7.42 -13.58
CA ALA A 10 -48.64 6.43 -13.23
C ALA A 10 -47.78 6.08 -14.46
N LYS A 11 -46.54 6.60 -14.53
CA LYS A 11 -45.57 6.22 -15.59
C LYS A 11 -45.47 4.69 -15.69
N LYS A 12 -45.60 4.16 -16.92
CA LYS A 12 -45.57 2.72 -17.27
C LYS A 12 -44.22 2.02 -16.98
N PHE A 13 -43.21 2.80 -16.62
CA PHE A 13 -41.86 2.30 -16.30
C PHE A 13 -41.32 2.91 -15.01
N LYS A 14 -40.24 2.31 -14.49
CA LYS A 14 -39.36 2.89 -13.46
C LYS A 14 -37.91 2.73 -13.91
N PHE A 15 -37.20 3.84 -14.08
CA PHE A 15 -35.77 3.82 -14.41
C PHE A 15 -35.00 2.92 -13.45
N ARG A 16 -34.09 2.10 -14.00
CA ARG A 16 -33.21 1.22 -13.23
C ARG A 16 -31.78 1.71 -13.29
N GLU A 17 -31.19 1.76 -14.49
CA GLU A 17 -29.78 2.10 -14.63
C GLU A 17 -29.39 2.48 -16.07
N LEU A 18 -28.33 3.28 -16.21
CA LEU A 18 -27.65 3.56 -17.47
C LEU A 18 -26.17 3.22 -17.34
N LYS A 19 -25.68 2.25 -18.13
CA LYS A 19 -24.29 1.78 -18.11
C LYS A 19 -23.60 2.04 -19.44
N VAL A 20 -22.27 2.05 -19.42
CA VAL A 20 -21.42 2.26 -20.59
C VAL A 20 -20.41 1.12 -20.73
N TYR A 21 -20.10 0.71 -21.96
CA TYR A 21 -19.14 -0.35 -22.29
C TYR A 21 -18.62 -0.16 -23.73
N ALA A 22 -17.46 -0.73 -24.11
CA ALA A 22 -16.87 -0.51 -25.44
C ALA A 22 -17.10 -1.65 -26.44
N SER A 23 -16.93 -2.91 -26.01
CA SER A 23 -16.96 -4.04 -26.93
C SER A 23 -18.25 -4.87 -26.81
N THR A 24 -18.78 -5.29 -27.95
CA THR A 24 -19.83 -6.31 -28.10
C THR A 24 -19.26 -7.67 -28.49
N GLU A 25 -17.93 -7.87 -28.39
CA GLU A 25 -17.32 -9.16 -28.65
C GLU A 25 -18.05 -10.25 -27.85
N TRP A 26 -18.52 -11.25 -28.58
CA TRP A 26 -19.05 -12.50 -28.04
C TRP A 26 -17.92 -13.21 -27.30
N LEU A 27 -17.61 -12.74 -26.09
CA LEU A 27 -16.76 -13.46 -25.16
C LEU A 27 -17.48 -14.77 -24.83
N ALA A 28 -16.71 -15.86 -24.72
CA ALA A 28 -17.22 -17.21 -24.42
C ALA A 28 -18.16 -17.27 -23.20
N ASP A 29 -18.10 -16.27 -22.32
CA ASP A 29 -18.85 -16.19 -21.06
C ASP A 29 -20.08 -15.25 -21.10
N ASN A 30 -20.36 -14.63 -22.25
CA ASN A 30 -21.54 -13.78 -22.50
C ASN A 30 -21.71 -12.56 -21.54
N LYS A 31 -20.62 -12.13 -20.86
CA LYS A 31 -20.65 -11.04 -19.87
C LYS A 31 -20.08 -9.74 -20.45
N LYS A 32 -20.85 -8.65 -20.35
CA LYS A 32 -20.42 -7.30 -20.72
C LYS A 32 -19.47 -6.73 -19.67
N LYS A 33 -18.41 -6.08 -20.14
CA LYS A 33 -17.45 -5.36 -19.29
C LYS A 33 -17.82 -3.88 -19.25
N TYR A 34 -18.62 -3.50 -18.26
CA TYR A 34 -18.99 -2.10 -18.06
C TYR A 34 -17.82 -1.33 -17.44
N ARG A 35 -17.45 -0.21 -18.06
CA ARG A 35 -16.37 0.68 -17.63
C ARG A 35 -16.68 2.11 -18.01
N GLN A 36 -16.10 3.07 -17.31
CA GLN A 36 -16.20 4.49 -17.59
C GLN A 36 -14.93 5.05 -18.21
N VAL A 37 -13.79 4.39 -18.06
CA VAL A 37 -12.52 4.84 -18.65
C VAL A 37 -12.11 3.89 -19.78
N PHE A 38 -11.77 4.48 -20.91
CA PHE A 38 -11.46 3.81 -22.17
C PHE A 38 -10.11 4.28 -22.68
N ASP A 39 -9.29 3.38 -23.22
CA ASP A 39 -8.09 3.78 -23.94
C ASP A 39 -8.45 4.20 -25.35
N ARG A 40 -7.84 5.27 -25.83
CA ARG A 40 -8.07 5.74 -27.19
C ARG A 40 -7.74 4.66 -28.21
N TYR A 41 -6.59 4.01 -28.09
CA TYR A 41 -6.06 3.15 -29.14
C TYR A 41 -6.75 1.78 -29.20
N ASP A 42 -7.44 1.33 -28.14
CA ASP A 42 -8.20 0.08 -28.14
C ASP A 42 -9.71 0.25 -28.43
N THR A 43 -10.19 1.50 -28.51
CA THR A 43 -11.62 1.77 -28.52
C THR A 43 -12.15 2.02 -29.93
N THR A 44 -13.11 1.20 -30.33
CA THR A 44 -13.88 1.30 -31.59
C THR A 44 -15.22 1.99 -31.36
N TYR A 45 -16.11 1.29 -30.66
CA TYR A 45 -17.44 1.75 -30.27
C TYR A 45 -17.51 1.96 -28.77
N ILE A 46 -18.40 2.86 -28.36
CA ILE A 46 -18.83 2.98 -26.96
C ILE A 46 -20.36 2.90 -26.96
N TYR A 47 -20.87 1.96 -26.21
CA TYR A 47 -22.28 1.64 -26.09
C TYR A 47 -22.85 2.14 -24.77
N ALA A 48 -24.11 2.56 -24.81
CA ALA A 48 -24.95 2.78 -23.66
C ALA A 48 -25.96 1.63 -23.53
N GLU A 49 -26.12 1.10 -22.31
CA GLU A 49 -27.21 0.20 -21.96
C GLU A 49 -28.13 0.89 -20.96
N LEU A 50 -29.34 1.20 -21.40
CA LEU A 50 -30.43 1.67 -20.56
C LEU A 50 -31.25 0.47 -20.07
N SER A 51 -31.58 0.47 -18.78
CA SER A 51 -32.53 -0.49 -18.23
C SER A 51 -33.60 0.20 -17.38
N PHE A 52 -34.81 -0.37 -17.40
CA PHE A 52 -35.92 0.06 -16.56
C PHE A 52 -36.84 -1.12 -16.24
N TYR A 53 -37.56 -1.01 -15.12
CA TYR A 53 -38.61 -1.94 -14.74
C TYR A 53 -39.90 -1.62 -15.51
N ASN A 54 -40.52 -2.65 -16.05
CA ASN A 54 -41.86 -2.60 -16.63
C ASN A 54 -42.90 -2.63 -15.51
N LYS A 55 -43.67 -1.54 -15.33
CA LYS A 55 -44.72 -1.52 -14.31
C LYS A 55 -46.02 -2.21 -14.75
N LEU A 56 -46.15 -2.55 -16.03
CA LEU A 56 -47.26 -3.32 -16.59
C LEU A 56 -46.86 -4.79 -16.79
N PHE A 57 -45.90 -5.28 -16.01
CA PHE A 57 -45.49 -6.68 -16.00
C PHE A 57 -46.66 -7.57 -15.61
N ASP A 58 -46.86 -8.67 -16.33
CA ASP A 58 -48.01 -9.57 -16.30
C ASP A 58 -49.39 -8.94 -16.63
N GLU A 59 -49.45 -7.64 -16.95
CA GLU A 59 -50.69 -6.94 -17.29
C GLU A 59 -50.92 -6.86 -18.82
N GLU A 60 -50.17 -6.02 -19.53
CA GLU A 60 -50.36 -5.79 -20.97
C GLU A 60 -49.06 -5.44 -21.71
N ASP A 61 -49.04 -5.77 -23.00
CA ASP A 61 -47.98 -5.32 -23.91
C ASP A 61 -48.17 -3.82 -24.21
N TRP A 62 -47.07 -3.08 -24.32
CA TRP A 62 -47.13 -1.65 -24.64
C TRP A 62 -45.92 -1.23 -25.47
N GLU A 63 -45.94 -0.01 -26.01
CA GLU A 63 -44.84 0.55 -26.78
C GLU A 63 -44.22 1.74 -26.05
N ILE A 64 -42.90 1.86 -26.18
CA ILE A 64 -42.10 2.92 -25.59
C ILE A 64 -41.21 3.58 -26.63
N GLU A 65 -41.10 4.90 -26.57
CA GLU A 65 -40.15 5.70 -27.33
C GLU A 65 -38.98 6.11 -26.43
N VAL A 66 -37.78 5.83 -26.90
CA VAL A 66 -36.55 6.08 -26.16
C VAL A 66 -35.51 6.66 -27.10
N GLU A 67 -34.71 7.58 -26.58
CA GLU A 67 -33.66 8.25 -27.33
C GLU A 67 -32.37 8.27 -26.50
N LEU A 68 -31.30 7.72 -27.08
CA LEU A 68 -29.96 7.75 -26.49
C LEU A 68 -29.10 8.77 -27.22
N LYS A 69 -28.59 9.76 -26.48
CA LYS A 69 -27.77 10.86 -27.03
C LYS A 69 -26.38 10.82 -26.46
N CYS A 70 -25.36 10.97 -27.30
CA CYS A 70 -23.97 11.06 -26.84
C CYS A 70 -23.42 12.47 -27.06
N PHE A 71 -22.69 12.99 -26.07
CA PHE A 71 -22.10 14.32 -26.11
C PHE A 71 -20.61 14.30 -25.79
N SER A 72 -19.86 15.26 -26.32
CA SER A 72 -18.47 15.57 -25.97
C SER A 72 -18.38 16.93 -25.26
N LEU A 73 -17.46 17.05 -24.29
CA LEU A 73 -17.25 18.28 -23.50
C LEU A 73 -15.95 19.04 -23.81
N LYS A 74 -15.18 18.64 -24.85
CA LYS A 74 -13.83 19.16 -25.12
C LYS A 74 -13.73 20.68 -25.32
N ARG A 75 -14.78 21.32 -25.86
CA ARG A 75 -14.86 22.77 -26.13
C ARG A 75 -16.30 23.27 -25.92
N GLY A 76 -16.90 22.90 -24.80
CA GLY A 76 -18.34 23.01 -24.57
C GLY A 76 -19.09 21.76 -25.01
N ARG A 77 -20.43 21.80 -24.92
CA ARG A 77 -21.30 20.68 -25.23
C ARG A 77 -21.46 20.52 -26.74
N LYS A 78 -20.93 19.43 -27.31
CA LYS A 78 -21.17 19.03 -28.71
C LYS A 78 -21.90 17.70 -28.75
N GLU A 79 -23.04 17.63 -29.42
CA GLU A 79 -23.73 16.38 -29.71
C GLU A 79 -22.93 15.57 -30.76
N LEU A 80 -22.69 14.29 -30.47
CA LEU A 80 -22.02 13.35 -31.36
C LEU A 80 -23.02 12.49 -32.12
N CYS A 81 -24.09 12.06 -31.44
CA CYS A 81 -25.18 11.30 -32.03
C CYS A 81 -26.48 11.46 -31.22
N SER A 82 -27.60 11.28 -31.91
CA SER A 82 -28.92 11.05 -31.32
C SER A 82 -29.54 9.81 -31.96
N LEU A 83 -29.92 8.84 -31.13
CA LEU A 83 -30.38 7.51 -31.56
C LEU A 83 -31.78 7.27 -31.01
N PRO A 84 -32.83 7.75 -31.71
CA PRO A 84 -34.21 7.46 -31.36
C PRO A 84 -34.58 6.05 -31.82
N PHE A 85 -35.29 5.32 -30.97
CA PHE A 85 -35.90 4.05 -31.37
C PHE A 85 -37.20 3.82 -30.60
N ARG A 86 -38.09 3.07 -31.24
CA ARG A 86 -39.38 2.65 -30.68
C ARG A 86 -39.32 1.16 -30.40
N ARG A 87 -39.77 0.74 -29.21
CA ARG A 87 -39.71 -0.66 -28.80
C ARG A 87 -41.06 -1.12 -28.25
N LYS A 88 -41.48 -2.31 -28.67
CA LYS A 88 -42.54 -3.05 -28.00
C LYS A 88 -41.99 -3.71 -26.74
N VAL A 89 -42.61 -3.42 -25.60
CA VAL A 89 -42.35 -4.02 -24.29
C VAL A 89 -43.39 -5.11 -24.06
N SER A 90 -42.93 -6.35 -23.87
CA SER A 90 -43.84 -7.44 -23.54
C SER A 90 -44.26 -7.36 -22.08
N LYS A 91 -45.51 -7.74 -21.77
CA LYS A 91 -45.94 -7.94 -20.38
C LYS A 91 -45.11 -8.98 -19.64
N TYR A 92 -44.43 -9.89 -20.33
CA TYR A 92 -43.58 -10.91 -19.71
C TYR A 92 -42.14 -10.43 -19.42
N ASP A 93 -41.78 -9.22 -19.85
CA ASP A 93 -40.48 -8.62 -19.54
C ASP A 93 -40.59 -7.75 -18.28
N ASN A 94 -40.13 -8.25 -17.13
CA ASN A 94 -40.05 -7.44 -15.91
C ASN A 94 -39.03 -6.30 -16.06
N ILE A 95 -37.91 -6.59 -16.74
CA ILE A 95 -36.82 -5.63 -16.96
C ILE A 95 -36.52 -5.54 -18.44
N VAL A 96 -36.61 -4.31 -18.97
CA VAL A 96 -36.32 -4.02 -20.38
C VAL A 96 -34.91 -3.46 -20.49
N PHE A 97 -34.16 -3.92 -21.50
CA PHE A 97 -32.79 -3.49 -21.76
C PHE A 97 -32.64 -2.94 -23.17
N ILE A 98 -32.28 -1.67 -23.28
CA ILE A 98 -32.04 -0.96 -24.53
C ILE A 98 -30.56 -0.71 -24.68
N ARG A 99 -30.02 -0.95 -25.87
CA ARG A 99 -28.57 -0.92 -26.13
C ARG A 99 -28.31 -0.25 -27.45
N GLU A 100 -27.59 0.86 -27.40
CA GLU A 100 -27.14 1.54 -28.60
C GLU A 100 -25.68 1.93 -28.44
N GLY A 101 -24.96 2.03 -29.55
CA GLY A 101 -23.55 2.39 -29.53
C GLY A 101 -23.14 3.28 -30.68
N TRP A 102 -22.10 4.06 -30.43
CA TRP A 102 -21.55 5.00 -31.39
C TRP A 102 -20.04 4.85 -31.50
N GLY A 103 -19.49 5.06 -32.69
CA GLY A 103 -18.08 4.88 -32.96
C GLY A 103 -17.81 4.46 -34.39
N ASN A 104 -16.63 3.90 -34.63
CA ASN A 104 -16.26 3.36 -35.93
C ASN A 104 -15.55 2.02 -35.81
N LYS A 105 -15.43 1.30 -36.93
CA LYS A 105 -14.77 -0.01 -36.98
C LYS A 105 -13.25 0.03 -36.78
N SER A 106 -12.60 1.16 -37.04
CA SER A 106 -11.14 1.29 -36.92
C SER A 106 -10.75 1.86 -35.56
N GLU A 107 -10.06 1.06 -34.77
CA GLU A 107 -9.55 1.41 -33.44
C GLU A 107 -8.83 2.78 -33.41
N GLY A 108 -9.10 3.58 -32.37
CA GLY A 108 -8.46 4.90 -32.13
C GLY A 108 -8.75 6.01 -33.15
N ALA A 109 -9.56 5.74 -34.17
CA ALA A 109 -9.84 6.71 -35.21
C ALA A 109 -10.88 7.75 -34.78
N PHE A 110 -12.00 7.33 -34.17
CA PHE A 110 -13.11 8.23 -33.83
C PHE A 110 -12.94 8.89 -32.47
N TRP A 111 -12.86 8.09 -31.40
CA TRP A 111 -12.77 8.59 -30.02
C TRP A 111 -11.41 9.23 -29.78
N LYS A 112 -11.40 10.43 -29.19
CA LYS A 112 -10.17 11.17 -28.85
C LYS A 112 -10.15 11.43 -27.36
N LYS A 113 -8.99 11.74 -26.80
CA LYS A 113 -8.89 12.11 -25.39
C LYS A 113 -9.91 13.19 -25.02
N GLY A 114 -10.69 12.95 -23.97
CA GLY A 114 -11.66 13.89 -23.44
C GLY A 114 -12.76 13.25 -22.61
N THR A 115 -13.62 14.13 -22.08
CA THR A 115 -14.82 13.76 -21.32
C THR A 115 -16.02 13.73 -22.23
N TYR A 116 -16.83 12.68 -22.06
CA TYR A 116 -18.04 12.42 -22.83
C TYR A 116 -19.14 11.96 -21.88
N TYR A 117 -20.38 11.96 -22.35
CA TYR A 117 -21.49 11.38 -21.61
C TYR A 117 -22.63 10.94 -22.52
N TRP A 118 -23.35 9.91 -22.07
CA TRP A 118 -24.62 9.50 -22.63
C TRP A 118 -25.77 10.12 -21.84
N GLU A 119 -26.80 10.59 -22.52
CA GLU A 119 -28.11 10.89 -21.95
C GLU A 119 -29.12 9.86 -22.44
N ALA A 120 -29.96 9.39 -21.51
CA ALA A 120 -31.11 8.56 -21.84
C ALA A 120 -32.39 9.36 -21.67
N TRP A 121 -33.23 9.34 -22.70
CA TRP A 121 -34.53 9.99 -22.75
C TRP A 121 -35.60 8.93 -22.99
N ILE A 122 -36.70 8.98 -22.24
CA ILE A 122 -37.84 8.08 -22.39
C ILE A 122 -39.08 8.98 -22.50
N GLU A 123 -39.89 8.79 -23.55
CA GLU A 123 -41.11 9.57 -23.82
C GLU A 123 -40.85 11.10 -23.78
N GLY A 124 -39.72 11.54 -24.35
CA GLY A 124 -39.32 12.96 -24.38
C GLY A 124 -38.74 13.51 -23.08
N GLU A 125 -38.65 12.72 -22.01
CA GLU A 125 -38.08 13.14 -20.73
C GLU A 125 -36.70 12.54 -20.47
N LYS A 126 -35.75 13.36 -20.01
CA LYS A 126 -34.41 12.87 -19.63
C LYS A 126 -34.49 12.10 -18.32
N VAL A 127 -34.12 10.82 -18.36
CA VAL A 127 -34.15 9.93 -17.18
C VAL A 127 -32.78 9.68 -16.56
N ALA A 128 -31.69 9.80 -17.33
CA ALA A 128 -30.34 9.56 -16.83
C ALA A 128 -29.25 10.24 -17.66
N THR A 129 -28.11 10.45 -17.01
CA THR A 129 -26.86 10.88 -17.64
C THR A 129 -25.72 10.02 -17.09
N LYS A 130 -24.85 9.49 -17.96
CA LYS A 130 -23.69 8.68 -17.56
C LYS A 130 -22.43 9.17 -18.26
N TYR A 131 -21.46 9.62 -17.46
CA TYR A 131 -20.17 10.10 -17.94
C TYR A 131 -19.20 8.96 -18.22
N PHE A 132 -18.37 9.15 -19.24
CA PHE A 132 -17.22 8.32 -19.55
C PHE A 132 -16.07 9.16 -20.09
N TYR A 133 -14.89 8.58 -20.07
CA TYR A 133 -13.63 9.25 -20.34
C TYR A 133 -12.82 8.40 -21.31
N VAL A 134 -12.30 9.05 -22.34
CA VAL A 134 -11.34 8.43 -23.25
C VAL A 134 -10.00 9.05 -22.89
N GLU A 135 -9.05 8.21 -22.52
CA GLU A 135 -7.68 8.60 -22.19
C GLU A 135 -6.71 8.18 -23.29
N ASP A 136 -5.54 8.82 -23.32
CA ASP A 136 -4.59 8.68 -24.41
C ASP A 136 -3.17 8.83 -23.86
N ALA A 137 -2.47 7.70 -23.77
CA ALA A 137 -1.08 7.65 -23.33
C ALA A 137 -0.07 7.93 -24.46
N GLY A 138 -0.52 8.16 -25.69
CA GLY A 138 0.32 8.34 -26.88
C GLY A 138 0.84 7.05 -27.50
N GLN A 139 0.60 5.90 -26.88
CA GLN A 139 0.93 4.57 -27.39
C GLN A 139 -0.15 3.56 -27.02
N GLU A 140 -0.22 2.46 -27.76
CA GLU A 140 -1.11 1.34 -27.47
C GLU A 140 -0.78 0.71 -26.11
N LEU A 141 -1.81 0.36 -25.35
CA LEU A 141 -1.63 -0.55 -24.23
C LEU A 141 -1.15 -1.90 -24.78
N THR A 142 -0.10 -2.49 -24.22
CA THR A 142 0.32 -3.88 -24.53
C THR A 142 0.21 -4.78 -23.30
N ARG A 143 0.13 -6.11 -23.49
CA ARG A 143 0.24 -7.08 -22.38
C ARG A 143 1.73 -7.17 -22.03
N GLY A 144 2.22 -6.24 -21.23
CA GLY A 144 3.67 -6.05 -21.09
C GLY A 144 4.00 -4.79 -20.35
N ASP A 145 3.55 -3.71 -20.98
CA ASP A 145 3.94 -2.35 -20.70
C ASP A 145 2.67 -1.49 -20.67
N ASN A 146 2.31 -1.00 -19.49
CA ASN A 146 1.17 -0.12 -19.31
C ASN A 146 1.68 1.31 -19.18
N PRO A 147 1.47 2.18 -20.19
CA PRO A 147 2.03 3.53 -20.19
C PRO A 147 1.35 4.49 -19.21
N PHE A 148 0.25 4.08 -18.58
CA PHE A 148 -0.41 4.89 -17.57
C PHE A 148 0.15 4.63 -16.18
N LEU A 149 0.40 3.37 -15.84
CA LEU A 149 0.60 2.97 -14.46
C LEU A 149 1.38 1.67 -14.31
N GLN A 150 2.16 1.60 -13.22
CA GLN A 150 2.90 0.41 -12.81
C GLN A 150 2.56 0.07 -11.36
N VAL A 151 2.28 -1.20 -11.07
CA VAL A 151 2.03 -1.65 -9.68
C VAL A 151 3.34 -1.59 -8.90
N GLN A 152 3.35 -0.78 -7.83
CA GLN A 152 4.49 -0.57 -6.94
C GLN A 152 4.36 -1.36 -5.64
N SER A 153 3.16 -1.39 -5.06
CA SER A 153 2.84 -2.14 -3.86
C SER A 153 1.42 -2.65 -3.93
N LEU A 154 1.21 -3.86 -3.43
CA LEU A 154 -0.11 -4.45 -3.24
C LEU A 154 -0.09 -5.26 -1.95
N ARG A 155 -0.83 -4.81 -0.94
CA ARG A 155 -0.85 -5.45 0.38
C ARG A 155 -2.28 -5.67 0.83
N LEU A 156 -2.50 -6.69 1.66
CA LEU A 156 -3.81 -7.00 2.18
C LEU A 156 -3.86 -6.77 3.69
N TYR A 157 -4.96 -6.23 4.17
CA TYR A 157 -5.21 -6.02 5.60
C TYR A 157 -6.70 -6.26 5.92
N GLU A 158 -6.99 -6.54 7.20
CA GLU A 158 -8.37 -6.66 7.71
C GLU A 158 -8.84 -5.30 8.21
N GLY A 159 -10.15 -5.01 8.05
CA GLY A 159 -10.73 -3.80 8.62
C GLY A 159 -12.25 -3.81 8.76
N PRO A 160 -12.81 -2.81 9.47
CA PRO A 160 -14.25 -2.51 9.44
C PRO A 160 -14.64 -1.89 8.09
N TYR A 161 -15.95 -1.72 7.84
CA TYR A 161 -16.46 -1.10 6.60
C TYR A 161 -15.91 0.31 6.32
N ASP A 162 -15.63 1.08 7.37
CA ASP A 162 -15.11 2.45 7.25
C ASP A 162 -13.60 2.51 6.98
N ASP A 163 -12.96 1.37 6.70
CA ASP A 163 -11.52 1.22 6.48
C ASP A 163 -10.70 1.47 7.78
N VAL A 164 -9.40 1.21 7.73
CA VAL A 164 -8.43 1.43 8.82
C VAL A 164 -7.48 2.56 8.39
N ILE A 165 -7.16 3.46 9.31
CA ILE A 165 -6.18 4.52 9.06
C ILE A 165 -4.79 3.91 8.79
N GLU A 166 -4.00 4.54 7.91
CA GLU A 166 -2.76 3.94 7.38
C GLU A 166 -1.76 3.50 8.48
N GLU A 167 -1.71 4.24 9.59
CA GLU A 167 -0.82 3.98 10.74
C GLU A 167 -1.20 2.73 11.55
N ASP A 168 -2.48 2.37 11.56
CA ASP A 168 -3.02 1.25 12.34
C ASP A 168 -3.13 -0.04 11.51
N ARG A 169 -2.72 -0.01 10.22
CA ARG A 169 -2.86 -1.16 9.33
C ARG A 169 -1.87 -2.26 9.67
N VAL A 170 -2.41 -3.43 9.99
CA VAL A 170 -1.65 -4.68 10.07
C VAL A 170 -1.90 -5.49 8.80
N TYR A 171 -0.82 -5.91 8.15
CA TYR A 171 -0.89 -6.62 6.87
C TYR A 171 -0.79 -8.12 7.06
N TYR A 172 -1.63 -8.86 6.35
CA TYR A 172 -1.76 -10.30 6.47
C TYR A 172 -1.60 -11.00 5.12
N LYS A 173 -1.00 -12.19 5.16
CA LYS A 173 -1.01 -13.14 4.05
C LYS A 173 -2.13 -14.19 4.18
N SER A 174 -2.59 -14.41 5.41
CA SER A 174 -3.69 -15.32 5.73
C SER A 174 -4.66 -14.66 6.72
N PHE A 175 -5.95 -14.90 6.54
CA PHE A 175 -7.04 -14.23 7.25
C PHE A 175 -7.86 -15.23 8.06
N SER A 176 -8.27 -14.87 9.28
CA SER A 176 -9.13 -15.73 10.09
C SER A 176 -10.57 -15.72 9.56
N ALA A 177 -11.13 -16.89 9.25
CA ALA A 177 -12.51 -17.04 8.78
C ALA A 177 -13.52 -16.49 9.80
N GLU A 178 -13.27 -16.75 11.08
CA GLU A 178 -14.14 -16.32 12.18
C GLU A 178 -14.06 -14.81 12.41
N GLU A 179 -12.87 -14.22 12.36
CA GLU A 179 -12.67 -12.84 12.81
C GLU A 179 -12.69 -11.79 11.68
N THR A 180 -12.48 -12.20 10.42
CA THR A 180 -12.37 -11.29 9.28
C THR A 180 -13.71 -10.68 8.89
N ARG A 181 -13.76 -9.34 8.79
CA ARG A 181 -14.90 -8.59 8.25
C ARG A 181 -14.68 -8.27 6.78
N TYR A 182 -13.82 -7.30 6.51
CA TYR A 182 -13.40 -6.90 5.17
C TYR A 182 -11.93 -7.20 4.98
N ILE A 183 -11.61 -7.72 3.81
CA ILE A 183 -10.23 -7.79 3.31
C ILE A 183 -10.05 -6.63 2.36
N TYR A 184 -9.16 -5.72 2.73
CA TYR A 184 -8.79 -4.57 1.94
C TYR A 184 -7.52 -4.83 1.16
N ALA A 185 -7.54 -4.49 -0.13
CA ALA A 185 -6.34 -4.33 -0.93
C ALA A 185 -5.87 -2.87 -0.86
N GLU A 186 -4.71 -2.65 -0.28
CA GLU A 186 -3.96 -1.41 -0.41
C GLU A 186 -3.12 -1.47 -1.68
N ILE A 187 -3.35 -0.53 -2.58
CA ILE A 187 -2.77 -0.51 -3.91
C ILE A 187 -1.98 0.80 -4.06
N ILE A 188 -0.68 0.69 -4.31
CA ILE A 188 0.16 1.82 -4.69
C ILE A 188 0.62 1.60 -6.12
N LEU A 189 0.29 2.56 -6.98
CA LEU A 189 0.69 2.56 -8.38
C LEU A 189 1.63 3.74 -8.65
N ARG A 190 2.66 3.55 -9.47
CA ARG A 190 3.44 4.65 -10.04
C ARG A 190 2.68 5.23 -11.22
N ASN A 191 2.51 6.55 -11.26
CA ASN A 191 1.96 7.25 -12.41
C ASN A 191 3.02 7.40 -13.49
N LEU A 192 2.84 6.72 -14.62
CA LEU A 192 3.72 6.82 -15.79
C LEU A 192 3.21 7.86 -16.79
N HIS A 193 1.96 8.32 -16.67
CA HIS A 193 1.35 9.30 -17.55
C HIS A 193 1.24 10.68 -16.88
N GLN A 194 2.37 11.37 -16.74
CA GLN A 194 2.46 12.68 -16.09
C GLN A 194 2.30 13.87 -17.04
N ALA A 195 2.15 13.61 -18.35
CA ALA A 195 2.06 14.68 -19.34
C ALA A 195 0.78 15.53 -19.18
N ARG A 196 -0.33 14.92 -18.75
CA ARG A 196 -1.64 15.56 -18.59
C ARG A 196 -2.47 14.86 -17.50
N PRO A 197 -3.40 15.56 -16.85
CA PRO A 197 -4.36 14.91 -15.96
C PRO A 197 -5.19 13.88 -16.73
N TRP A 198 -5.58 12.82 -16.04
CA TRP A 198 -6.33 11.70 -16.61
C TRP A 198 -7.23 11.04 -15.57
N GLN A 199 -8.22 10.28 -16.02
CA GLN A 199 -9.08 9.48 -15.14
C GLN A 199 -8.56 8.05 -15.01
N CYS A 200 -8.35 7.60 -13.79
CA CYS A 200 -7.99 6.23 -13.47
C CYS A 200 -9.22 5.49 -12.92
N GLU A 201 -9.67 4.45 -13.63
CA GLU A 201 -10.71 3.53 -13.15
C GLU A 201 -10.09 2.15 -12.90
N LEU A 202 -9.97 1.81 -11.62
CA LEU A 202 -9.39 0.56 -11.17
C LEU A 202 -10.47 -0.39 -10.64
N PHE A 203 -10.43 -1.62 -11.11
CA PHE A 203 -11.31 -2.69 -10.66
C PHE A 203 -10.51 -3.65 -9.79
N SER A 204 -11.00 -3.92 -8.58
CA SER A 204 -10.47 -4.97 -7.70
C SER A 204 -11.51 -6.07 -7.60
N LYS A 205 -11.17 -7.27 -8.11
CA LYS A 205 -12.09 -8.41 -8.15
C LYS A 205 -11.59 -9.53 -7.25
N PHE A 206 -12.46 -10.06 -6.41
CA PHE A 206 -12.16 -11.11 -5.45
C PHE A 206 -12.75 -12.42 -5.95
N TYR A 207 -11.90 -13.43 -6.10
CA TYR A 207 -12.26 -14.77 -6.54
C TYR A 207 -11.89 -15.79 -5.48
N ASN A 208 -12.63 -16.89 -5.40
CA ASN A 208 -12.20 -18.07 -4.65
C ASN A 208 -11.40 -19.05 -5.54
N ASP A 209 -10.99 -20.18 -4.98
CA ASP A 209 -10.16 -21.20 -5.65
C ASP A 209 -10.85 -21.77 -6.90
N ALA A 210 -12.18 -21.93 -6.83
CA ALA A 210 -13.02 -22.34 -7.95
C ALA A 210 -13.20 -21.26 -9.05
N ARG A 211 -12.48 -20.12 -8.96
CA ARG A 211 -12.56 -18.97 -9.88
C ARG A 211 -13.96 -18.33 -9.95
N GLU A 212 -14.76 -18.48 -8.90
CA GLU A 212 -16.04 -17.79 -8.79
C GLU A 212 -15.82 -16.37 -8.28
N LEU A 213 -16.36 -15.37 -8.98
CA LEU A 213 -16.32 -13.98 -8.55
C LEU A 213 -17.19 -13.80 -7.29
N LYS A 214 -16.56 -13.49 -6.16
CA LYS A 214 -17.22 -13.24 -4.88
C LYS A 214 -17.53 -11.76 -4.67
N GLY A 215 -16.62 -10.89 -5.10
CA GLY A 215 -16.73 -9.45 -4.88
C GLY A 215 -16.07 -8.63 -5.97
N GLN A 216 -16.57 -7.42 -6.19
CA GLN A 216 -15.94 -6.44 -7.05
C GLN A 216 -16.06 -5.05 -6.42
N VAL A 217 -14.94 -4.34 -6.38
CA VAL A 217 -14.85 -2.93 -5.99
C VAL A 217 -14.33 -2.13 -7.18
N VAL A 218 -14.93 -0.98 -7.45
CA VAL A 218 -14.50 -0.08 -8.53
C VAL A 218 -14.14 1.27 -7.92
N ARG A 219 -12.95 1.77 -8.24
CA ARG A 219 -12.47 3.09 -7.82
C ARG A 219 -12.17 3.93 -9.04
N LEU A 220 -12.87 5.06 -9.15
CA LEU A 220 -12.63 6.07 -10.17
C LEU A 220 -12.01 7.29 -9.50
N GLN A 221 -10.81 7.67 -9.93
CA GLN A 221 -10.07 8.80 -9.39
C GLN A 221 -9.46 9.63 -10.53
N ARG A 222 -9.50 10.95 -10.37
CA ARG A 222 -8.75 11.87 -11.23
C ARG A 222 -7.31 11.92 -10.76
N ILE A 223 -6.38 11.68 -11.67
CA ILE A 223 -4.93 11.73 -11.41
C ILE A 223 -4.39 13.04 -12.00
N GLU A 224 -3.71 13.82 -11.17
CA GLU A 224 -3.05 15.05 -11.60
C GLU A 224 -1.62 14.77 -12.05
N THR A 225 -1.04 15.67 -12.85
CA THR A 225 0.30 15.49 -13.43
C THR A 225 1.42 15.42 -12.40
N LYS A 226 1.20 16.02 -11.22
CA LYS A 226 2.14 16.05 -10.10
C LYS A 226 2.07 14.80 -9.22
N ASP A 227 1.08 13.94 -9.43
CA ASP A 227 0.89 12.75 -8.59
C ASP A 227 1.84 11.65 -9.10
N ASP A 228 3.01 11.52 -8.48
CA ASP A 228 3.98 10.46 -8.83
C ASP A 228 3.47 9.07 -8.43
N LEU A 229 2.73 9.02 -7.32
CA LEU A 229 2.16 7.81 -6.74
C LEU A 229 0.65 7.96 -6.61
N ILE A 230 -0.06 6.87 -6.91
CA ILE A 230 -1.51 6.77 -6.81
C ILE A 230 -1.81 5.73 -5.73
N LYS A 231 -2.38 6.18 -4.62
CA LYS A 231 -2.80 5.32 -3.49
C LYS A 231 -4.30 5.06 -3.58
N ILE A 232 -4.69 3.79 -3.63
CA ILE A 232 -6.09 3.34 -3.70
C ILE A 232 -6.31 2.22 -2.69
N THR A 233 -7.41 2.27 -1.93
CA THR A 233 -7.87 1.15 -1.11
C THR A 233 -9.17 0.56 -1.67
N ALA A 234 -9.24 -0.77 -1.68
CA ALA A 234 -10.39 -1.52 -2.18
C ALA A 234 -10.70 -2.70 -1.24
N GLY A 235 -11.74 -2.55 -0.43
CA GLY A 235 -12.21 -3.57 0.52
C GLY A 235 -13.45 -4.31 0.07
N TRP A 236 -13.45 -5.62 0.23
CA TRP A 236 -14.63 -6.47 0.07
C TRP A 236 -14.83 -7.35 1.30
N GLY A 237 -16.08 -7.58 1.67
CA GLY A 237 -16.44 -8.36 2.85
C GLY A 237 -17.78 -7.92 3.44
N SER A 238 -17.93 -8.11 4.74
CA SER A 238 -19.14 -7.79 5.50
C SER A 238 -18.79 -7.28 6.89
N ASN A 239 -19.66 -6.46 7.49
CA ASN A 239 -19.52 -6.06 8.90
C ASN A 239 -19.72 -7.23 9.88
N VAL A 240 -20.20 -8.38 9.38
CA VAL A 240 -20.43 -9.58 10.18
C VAL A 240 -19.21 -10.49 10.07
N LYS A 241 -18.57 -10.73 11.21
CA LYS A 241 -17.53 -11.74 11.44
C LYS A 241 -18.05 -13.14 11.09
N GLY A 242 -17.18 -14.03 10.58
CA GLY A 242 -17.58 -15.37 10.14
C GLY A 242 -18.26 -15.44 8.77
N SER A 243 -18.23 -14.35 7.99
CA SER A 243 -18.85 -14.31 6.66
C SER A 243 -17.95 -14.90 5.55
N TRP A 244 -16.65 -14.98 5.82
CA TRP A 244 -15.68 -15.62 4.95
C TRP A 244 -15.67 -17.13 5.18
N ARG A 245 -15.50 -17.89 4.10
CA ARG A 245 -15.34 -19.34 4.18
C ARG A 245 -13.87 -19.66 4.07
N GLU A 246 -13.45 -20.72 4.75
CA GLU A 246 -12.12 -21.27 4.55
C GLU A 246 -11.94 -21.71 3.11
N ASP A 247 -11.05 -21.06 2.39
CA ASP A 247 -10.72 -21.32 1.00
C ASP A 247 -9.45 -20.55 0.63
N ARG A 248 -8.91 -20.86 -0.56
CA ARG A 248 -7.97 -19.97 -1.22
C ARG A 248 -8.72 -18.92 -2.01
N TYR A 249 -8.19 -17.72 -1.98
CA TYR A 249 -8.75 -16.59 -2.69
C TYR A 249 -7.68 -15.83 -3.46
N SER A 250 -8.13 -14.98 -4.37
CA SER A 250 -7.27 -14.03 -5.06
C SER A 250 -7.99 -12.71 -5.27
N ALA A 251 -7.27 -11.60 -5.05
CA ALA A 251 -7.70 -10.29 -5.52
C ALA A 251 -6.96 -9.94 -6.82
N GLU A 252 -7.72 -9.66 -7.87
CA GLU A 252 -7.21 -9.27 -9.19
C GLU A 252 -7.41 -7.77 -9.40
N LEU A 253 -6.33 -7.07 -9.76
CA LEU A 253 -6.35 -5.66 -10.15
C LEU A 253 -6.48 -5.54 -11.66
N ILE A 254 -7.52 -4.87 -12.13
CA ILE A 254 -7.81 -4.71 -13.55
C ILE A 254 -7.96 -3.23 -13.89
N PHE A 255 -7.31 -2.79 -14.96
CA PHE A 255 -7.40 -1.44 -15.50
C PHE A 255 -7.61 -1.51 -17.00
N MET A 256 -8.61 -0.79 -17.52
CA MET A 256 -8.98 -0.81 -18.95
C MET A 256 -9.06 -2.24 -19.53
N ASP A 257 -9.75 -3.14 -18.82
CA ASP A 257 -9.90 -4.57 -19.13
C ASP A 257 -8.61 -5.41 -19.19
N ARG A 258 -7.51 -4.90 -18.67
CA ARG A 258 -6.23 -5.61 -18.56
C ARG A 258 -5.91 -5.91 -17.11
N LEU A 259 -5.52 -7.16 -16.87
CA LEU A 259 -4.98 -7.57 -15.58
C LEU A 259 -3.65 -6.85 -15.34
N LEU A 260 -3.51 -6.22 -14.18
CA LEU A 260 -2.28 -5.57 -13.73
C LEU A 260 -1.51 -6.47 -12.78
N ALA A 261 -2.21 -7.04 -11.79
CA ALA A 261 -1.63 -7.87 -10.74
C ALA A 261 -2.68 -8.81 -10.15
N VAL A 262 -2.22 -9.93 -9.61
CA VAL A 262 -3.00 -10.87 -8.80
C VAL A 262 -2.30 -11.04 -7.46
N ILE A 263 -3.04 -10.86 -6.37
CA ILE A 263 -2.56 -11.17 -5.02
C ILE A 263 -3.39 -12.32 -4.44
N PRO A 264 -2.82 -13.52 -4.27
CA PRO A 264 -3.48 -14.61 -3.59
C PRO A 264 -3.49 -14.37 -2.07
N PHE A 265 -4.48 -14.94 -1.40
CA PHE A 265 -4.52 -15.00 0.05
C PHE A 265 -5.33 -16.23 0.49
N GLU A 266 -5.10 -16.69 1.71
CA GLU A 266 -5.84 -17.80 2.29
C GLU A 266 -6.74 -17.29 3.40
N VAL A 267 -7.94 -17.86 3.50
CA VAL A 267 -8.80 -17.72 4.67
C VAL A 267 -8.78 -19.05 5.41
N CYS A 268 -8.38 -19.04 6.67
CA CYS A 268 -8.21 -20.22 7.53
C CYS A 268 -8.60 -19.88 8.99
N ASP A 269 -8.17 -20.67 9.97
CA ASP A 269 -8.62 -20.50 11.36
C ASP A 269 -8.06 -19.23 12.02
N SER A 270 -6.86 -18.78 11.62
CA SER A 270 -6.13 -17.69 12.29
C SER A 270 -5.52 -16.69 11.30
N PHE A 271 -5.28 -15.46 11.77
CA PHE A 271 -4.48 -14.50 11.01
C PHE A 271 -3.01 -14.91 10.95
N GLU A 272 -2.38 -14.67 9.81
CA GLU A 272 -0.93 -14.76 9.67
C GLU A 272 -0.39 -13.47 9.04
N GLU A 273 0.35 -12.70 9.83
CA GLU A 273 0.95 -11.44 9.38
C GLU A 273 1.97 -11.66 8.26
N GLY A 274 2.00 -10.72 7.33
CA GLY A 274 2.93 -10.72 6.21
C GLY A 274 2.32 -10.19 4.93
N VAL A 275 3.11 -10.24 3.85
CA VAL A 275 2.69 -9.84 2.51
C VAL A 275 2.77 -11.06 1.60
N PRO A 276 1.66 -11.50 0.99
CA PRO A 276 1.69 -12.63 0.08
C PRO A 276 2.40 -12.25 -1.24
N PRO A 277 2.98 -13.24 -1.95
CA PRO A 277 3.59 -13.00 -3.24
C PRO A 277 2.56 -12.57 -4.29
N ILE A 278 2.88 -11.54 -5.06
CA ILE A 278 2.04 -10.99 -6.13
C ILE A 278 2.48 -11.53 -7.48
N PHE A 279 1.53 -11.83 -8.35
CA PHE A 279 1.77 -12.28 -9.71
C PHE A 279 1.47 -11.15 -10.69
N LEU A 280 2.45 -10.82 -11.53
CA LEU A 280 2.27 -9.88 -12.63
C LEU A 280 2.10 -10.67 -13.95
N PRO A 281 1.23 -10.24 -14.87
CA PRO A 281 0.91 -11.00 -16.08
C PRO A 281 2.10 -11.29 -17.00
N ASN A 282 3.16 -10.48 -16.91
CA ASN A 282 4.33 -10.55 -17.80
C ASN A 282 5.56 -11.17 -17.12
N ARG A 283 5.39 -11.76 -15.93
CA ARG A 283 6.48 -12.41 -15.19
C ARG A 283 6.06 -13.81 -14.77
N ASN A 284 6.95 -14.77 -15.03
CA ASN A 284 6.71 -16.18 -14.70
C ASN A 284 6.97 -16.50 -13.21
N ALA A 285 7.46 -15.53 -12.42
CA ALA A 285 7.80 -15.73 -11.03
C ALA A 285 6.99 -14.78 -10.11
N PRO A 286 6.50 -15.28 -8.96
CA PRO A 286 5.89 -14.43 -7.93
C PRO A 286 6.87 -13.37 -7.43
N LEU A 287 6.36 -12.17 -7.17
CA LEU A 287 7.11 -11.03 -6.65
C LEU A 287 6.60 -10.66 -5.26
N LEU A 288 7.51 -10.47 -4.32
CA LEU A 288 7.17 -9.77 -3.10
C LEU A 288 7.33 -8.27 -3.37
N LEU A 289 6.24 -7.61 -3.78
CA LEU A 289 6.22 -6.14 -3.92
C LEU A 289 5.99 -5.52 -2.53
N SER A 290 6.95 -5.69 -1.63
CA SER A 290 7.15 -4.72 -0.56
C SER A 290 7.75 -3.47 -1.21
N SER A 291 7.22 -2.28 -0.91
CA SER A 291 7.67 -0.97 -1.44
C SER A 291 9.05 -1.01 -2.11
N GLU A 292 9.07 -0.99 -3.46
CA GLU A 292 10.27 -1.22 -4.29
C GLU A 292 11.43 -0.25 -4.01
N GLU A 293 11.19 0.83 -3.27
CA GLU A 293 12.21 1.77 -2.84
C GLU A 293 13.37 1.17 -2.03
N ASP A 294 13.23 -0.07 -1.53
CA ASP A 294 14.24 -0.71 -0.67
C ASP A 294 14.94 -1.94 -1.28
N LEU A 295 14.31 -2.60 -2.26
CA LEU A 295 14.81 -3.88 -2.76
C LEU A 295 15.73 -3.73 -3.96
N ASN A 296 15.49 -2.75 -4.84
CA ASN A 296 16.31 -2.49 -6.03
C ASN A 296 17.26 -1.30 -5.88
N ALA A 297 17.15 -0.53 -4.79
CA ALA A 297 18.07 0.57 -4.52
C ALA A 297 19.51 0.07 -4.56
N THR A 298 20.37 0.67 -5.38
CA THR A 298 21.80 0.36 -5.36
C THR A 298 22.37 0.71 -3.99
N PHE A 299 23.55 0.18 -3.67
CA PHE A 299 24.26 0.58 -2.44
C PHE A 299 24.39 2.12 -2.35
N GLU A 300 24.67 2.77 -3.48
CA GLU A 300 24.78 4.23 -3.58
C GLU A 300 23.45 4.93 -3.31
N GLU A 301 22.33 4.43 -3.82
CA GLU A 301 21.01 5.01 -3.58
C GLU A 301 20.58 4.91 -2.11
N VAL A 302 20.87 3.78 -1.45
CA VAL A 302 20.60 3.64 0.00
C VAL A 302 21.49 4.60 0.80
N MET A 303 22.74 4.78 0.38
CA MET A 303 23.65 5.75 1.00
C MET A 303 23.19 7.20 0.77
N LEU A 304 22.66 7.54 -0.40
CA LEU A 304 22.07 8.84 -0.69
C LEU A 304 20.83 9.11 0.18
N LYS A 305 19.98 8.10 0.40
CA LYS A 305 18.85 8.22 1.33
C LYS A 305 19.31 8.44 2.77
N LEU A 306 20.37 7.75 3.20
CA LEU A 306 20.99 7.98 4.51
C LEU A 306 21.54 9.41 4.60
N ASP A 307 22.15 9.92 3.53
CA ASP A 307 22.69 11.27 3.46
C ASP A 307 21.63 12.37 3.50
N ALA A 308 20.46 12.09 2.93
CA ALA A 308 19.32 12.99 2.91
C ALA A 308 18.65 13.17 4.29
N LEU A 309 18.89 12.26 5.26
CA LEU A 309 18.38 12.45 6.62
C LEU A 309 18.93 13.76 7.19
N ILE A 310 18.12 14.52 7.92
CA ILE A 310 18.57 15.77 8.52
C ILE A 310 19.58 15.46 9.64
N GLY A 311 20.66 16.24 9.74
CA GLY A 311 21.70 16.06 10.76
C GLY A 311 22.48 14.74 10.69
N LEU A 312 22.71 14.12 11.85
CA LEU A 312 23.36 12.80 12.01
C LEU A 312 24.75 12.68 11.36
N ARG A 313 25.52 13.76 11.30
CA ARG A 313 26.80 13.81 10.59
C ARG A 313 27.76 12.69 11.01
N ASP A 314 27.94 12.49 12.31
CA ASP A 314 28.87 11.50 12.84
C ASP A 314 28.41 10.08 12.55
N ILE A 315 27.09 9.82 12.69
CA ILE A 315 26.48 8.53 12.36
C ILE A 315 26.67 8.21 10.87
N LYS A 316 26.36 9.14 9.98
CA LYS A 316 26.53 8.98 8.54
C LYS A 316 27.98 8.67 8.19
N GLN A 317 28.93 9.39 8.80
CA GLN A 317 30.36 9.17 8.58
C GLN A 317 30.78 7.77 9.04
N GLN A 318 30.36 7.36 10.24
CA GLN A 318 30.68 6.04 10.78
C GLN A 318 30.10 4.90 9.94
N VAL A 319 28.87 5.05 9.44
CA VAL A 319 28.25 4.09 8.51
C VAL A 319 29.05 4.02 7.20
N ARG A 320 29.49 5.16 6.63
CA ARG A 320 30.34 5.16 5.42
C ARG A 320 31.65 4.44 5.66
N ASP A 321 32.32 4.72 6.77
CA ASP A 321 33.63 4.14 7.06
C ASP A 321 33.53 2.63 7.29
N HIS A 322 32.48 2.18 7.99
CA HIS A 322 32.19 0.77 8.13
C HIS A 322 31.86 0.12 6.77
N ALA A 323 31.09 0.79 5.92
CA ALA A 323 30.74 0.26 4.62
C ALA A 323 31.97 0.11 3.70
N LYS A 324 32.86 1.11 3.69
CA LYS A 324 34.14 1.06 2.98
C LYS A 324 35.03 -0.07 3.49
N TYR A 325 35.08 -0.28 4.80
CA TYR A 325 35.85 -1.37 5.40
C TYR A 325 35.37 -2.74 4.91
N ILE A 326 34.06 -2.97 4.87
CA ILE A 326 33.48 -4.21 4.35
C ILE A 326 33.78 -4.38 2.85
N GLN A 327 33.62 -3.34 2.03
CA GLN A 327 33.97 -3.39 0.61
C GLN A 327 35.45 -3.75 0.40
N PHE A 328 36.33 -3.21 1.25
CA PHE A 328 37.74 -3.58 1.24
C PHE A 328 37.98 -5.06 1.59
N LEU A 329 37.27 -5.59 2.59
CA LEU A 329 37.33 -7.01 2.93
C LEU A 329 36.83 -7.91 1.80
N GLN A 330 35.76 -7.51 1.11
CA GLN A 330 35.25 -8.23 -0.07
C GLN A 330 36.28 -8.26 -1.20
N LEU A 331 36.89 -7.12 -1.51
CA LEU A 331 37.96 -7.03 -2.51
C LEU A 331 39.16 -7.92 -2.16
N ARG A 332 39.50 -8.05 -0.87
CA ARG A 332 40.57 -8.94 -0.41
C ARG A 332 40.21 -10.41 -0.63
N ARG A 333 38.98 -10.81 -0.30
CA ARG A 333 38.47 -12.17 -0.56
C ARG A 333 38.47 -12.49 -2.06
N GLU A 334 38.02 -11.55 -2.90
CA GLU A 334 38.06 -11.70 -4.37
C GLU A 334 39.49 -11.90 -4.91
N LYS A 335 40.48 -11.27 -4.27
CA LYS A 335 41.90 -11.43 -4.58
C LYS A 335 42.56 -12.65 -3.94
N GLY A 336 41.79 -13.53 -3.29
CA GLY A 336 42.28 -14.79 -2.72
C GLY A 336 42.97 -14.67 -1.36
N TYR A 337 42.81 -13.55 -0.64
CA TYR A 337 43.29 -13.45 0.74
C TYR A 337 42.31 -14.12 1.71
N GLU A 338 42.84 -14.96 2.60
CA GLU A 338 42.06 -15.56 3.68
C GLU A 338 41.84 -14.54 4.81
N GLU A 339 40.58 -14.20 5.05
CA GLU A 339 40.17 -13.41 6.22
C GLU A 339 39.73 -14.35 7.33
N LYS A 340 40.44 -14.34 8.46
CA LYS A 340 40.16 -15.24 9.60
C LYS A 340 39.06 -14.72 10.52
N GLU A 341 38.68 -13.44 10.40
CA GLU A 341 37.67 -12.81 11.25
C GLU A 341 36.35 -12.60 10.48
N GLU A 342 35.24 -12.91 11.14
CA GLU A 342 33.90 -12.59 10.65
C GLU A 342 33.64 -11.08 10.73
N ILE A 343 32.92 -10.57 9.74
CA ILE A 343 32.53 -9.16 9.69
C ILE A 343 31.53 -8.90 10.80
N ASN A 344 31.89 -8.04 11.75
CA ASN A 344 30.99 -7.69 12.84
C ASN A 344 29.90 -6.74 12.34
N VAL A 345 28.65 -7.18 12.46
CA VAL A 345 27.44 -6.43 12.08
C VAL A 345 26.60 -6.00 13.29
N HIS A 346 27.00 -6.39 14.50
CA HIS A 346 26.25 -6.11 15.73
C HIS A 346 26.64 -4.74 16.30
N SER A 347 25.62 -3.95 16.65
CA SER A 347 25.81 -2.54 16.98
C SER A 347 25.05 -2.11 18.24
N VAL A 348 25.54 -1.06 18.88
CA VAL A 348 24.91 -0.39 20.02
C VAL A 348 24.54 1.02 19.60
N PHE A 349 23.27 1.38 19.72
CA PHE A 349 22.75 2.71 19.43
C PHE A 349 22.46 3.44 20.74
N ILE A 350 23.18 4.54 20.97
CA ILE A 350 23.13 5.29 22.22
C ILE A 350 22.57 6.68 21.94
N GLY A 351 21.45 7.07 22.56
CA GLY A 351 20.96 8.44 22.46
C GLY A 351 19.52 8.64 22.90
N ASN A 352 19.10 9.90 22.98
CA ASN A 352 17.76 10.29 23.43
C ASN A 352 16.66 9.85 22.42
N PRO A 353 15.38 9.84 22.82
CA PRO A 353 14.27 9.54 21.92
C PRO A 353 14.18 10.53 20.75
N GLY A 354 13.67 10.06 19.62
CA GLY A 354 13.48 10.90 18.43
C GLY A 354 14.77 11.39 17.75
N THR A 355 15.91 10.79 18.05
CA THR A 355 17.21 11.07 17.39
C THR A 355 17.43 10.23 16.11
N GLY A 356 16.45 9.45 15.66
CA GLY A 356 16.54 8.70 14.40
C GLY A 356 17.14 7.29 14.47
N LYS A 357 17.32 6.73 15.68
CA LYS A 357 17.84 5.35 15.91
C LYS A 357 17.16 4.29 15.03
N THR A 358 15.83 4.17 15.13
CA THR A 358 15.06 3.17 14.35
C THR A 358 15.18 3.40 12.84
N THR A 359 15.19 4.66 12.39
CA THR A 359 15.37 5.01 10.98
C THR A 359 16.74 4.57 10.45
N VAL A 360 17.80 4.82 11.22
CA VAL A 360 19.16 4.39 10.85
C VAL A 360 19.29 2.86 10.89
N ALA A 361 18.65 2.17 11.84
CA ALA A 361 18.63 0.71 11.88
C ALA A 361 18.01 0.11 10.60
N LYS A 362 16.91 0.71 10.10
CA LYS A 362 16.30 0.34 8.81
C LYS A 362 17.27 0.54 7.64
N MET A 363 17.99 1.65 7.60
CA MET A 363 19.00 1.90 6.57
C MET A 363 20.16 0.91 6.65
N MET A 364 20.64 0.57 7.85
CA MET A 364 21.72 -0.40 8.05
C MET A 364 21.32 -1.80 7.58
N GLY A 365 20.10 -2.26 7.87
CA GLY A 365 19.59 -3.54 7.37
C GLY A 365 19.62 -3.62 5.84
N ARG A 366 19.19 -2.55 5.17
CA ARG A 366 19.23 -2.44 3.69
C ARG A 366 20.66 -2.43 3.16
N LEU A 367 21.57 -1.66 3.78
CA LEU A 367 22.98 -1.62 3.39
C LEU A 367 23.65 -2.99 3.52
N TYR A 368 23.49 -3.64 4.68
CA TYR A 368 24.05 -4.97 4.91
C TYR A 368 23.53 -6.02 3.93
N LYS A 369 22.26 -5.93 3.51
CA LYS A 369 21.75 -6.76 2.42
C LYS A 369 22.48 -6.52 1.11
N LYS A 370 22.65 -5.25 0.73
CA LYS A 370 23.34 -4.87 -0.52
C LYS A 370 24.80 -5.27 -0.54
N MET A 371 25.39 -5.40 0.64
CA MET A 371 26.75 -5.87 0.84
C MET A 371 26.81 -7.40 0.99
N GLY A 372 25.70 -8.13 0.83
CA GLY A 372 25.68 -9.59 0.95
C GLY A 372 25.95 -10.14 2.35
N LEU A 373 25.84 -9.29 3.38
CA LEU A 373 25.97 -9.70 4.79
C LEU A 373 24.66 -10.25 5.36
N LEU A 374 23.52 -9.83 4.76
CA LEU A 374 22.17 -10.25 5.14
C LEU A 374 21.38 -10.66 3.89
N SER A 375 20.51 -11.66 4.00
CA SER A 375 19.72 -12.18 2.87
C SER A 375 18.51 -11.30 2.50
N LYS A 376 17.88 -10.62 3.46
CA LYS A 376 16.62 -9.87 3.30
C LYS A 376 16.71 -8.37 3.61
N GLY A 377 17.44 -7.97 4.65
CA GLY A 377 17.66 -6.59 5.07
C GLY A 377 16.49 -5.90 5.78
N HIS A 378 15.46 -6.65 6.21
CA HIS A 378 14.36 -6.10 7.01
C HIS A 378 14.79 -5.85 8.46
N VAL A 379 13.98 -5.10 9.21
CA VAL A 379 14.20 -4.87 10.65
C VAL A 379 13.00 -5.43 11.41
N HIS A 380 13.26 -6.26 12.41
CA HIS A 380 12.28 -6.68 13.40
C HIS A 380 12.59 -5.95 14.72
N GLU A 381 11.70 -5.03 15.08
CA GLU A 381 11.80 -4.22 16.30
C GLU A 381 11.06 -4.94 17.43
N VAL A 382 11.71 -5.03 18.59
CA VAL A 382 11.20 -5.69 19.79
C VAL A 382 11.63 -4.92 21.04
N ASP A 383 10.89 -5.10 22.13
CA ASP A 383 11.26 -4.61 23.46
C ASP A 383 11.36 -5.75 24.50
N ARG A 384 11.42 -5.40 25.79
CA ARG A 384 11.46 -6.38 26.88
C ARG A 384 10.20 -7.27 26.93
N VAL A 385 9.02 -6.71 26.68
CA VAL A 385 7.72 -7.40 26.78
C VAL A 385 7.62 -8.49 25.70
N ASP A 386 8.18 -8.21 24.52
CA ASP A 386 8.23 -9.16 23.41
C ASP A 386 9.16 -10.34 23.70
N LEU A 387 10.27 -10.09 24.38
CA LEU A 387 11.33 -11.09 24.60
C LEU A 387 11.17 -11.90 25.88
N VAL A 388 10.54 -11.33 26.92
CA VAL A 388 10.41 -11.97 28.23
C VAL A 388 9.06 -12.69 28.37
N GLY A 389 9.10 -13.95 28.82
CA GLY A 389 7.91 -14.74 29.14
C GLY A 389 7.33 -14.37 30.51
N GLU A 390 6.02 -14.54 30.69
CA GLU A 390 5.36 -14.35 31.99
C GLU A 390 5.65 -15.52 32.95
N TYR A 391 5.91 -16.70 32.39
CA TYR A 391 6.13 -17.94 33.15
C TYR A 391 7.49 -18.57 32.82
N ILE A 392 8.02 -19.34 33.77
CA ILE A 392 9.28 -20.08 33.62
C ILE A 392 9.23 -20.95 32.36
N GLY A 393 10.29 -20.88 31.54
CA GLY A 393 10.44 -21.68 30.32
C GLY A 393 9.80 -21.09 29.06
N GLN A 394 9.11 -19.95 29.15
CA GLN A 394 8.51 -19.27 27.99
C GLN A 394 9.44 -18.26 27.31
N THR A 395 10.42 -17.71 28.05
CA THR A 395 11.38 -16.72 27.54
C THR A 395 12.23 -17.28 26.40
N ALA A 396 12.86 -18.44 26.59
CA ALA A 396 13.72 -19.02 25.55
C ALA A 396 13.00 -19.24 24.20
N PRO A 397 11.78 -19.80 24.13
CA PRO A 397 10.99 -19.86 22.90
C PRO A 397 10.73 -18.50 22.25
N LYS A 398 10.28 -17.49 23.03
CA LYS A 398 10.01 -16.14 22.51
C LYS A 398 11.24 -15.49 21.88
N VAL A 399 12.38 -15.55 22.57
CA VAL A 399 13.64 -14.98 22.06
C VAL A 399 14.06 -15.66 20.77
N LYS A 400 13.95 -16.99 20.70
CA LYS A 400 14.26 -17.74 19.47
C LYS A 400 13.32 -17.38 18.33
N GLU A 401 12.02 -17.21 18.60
CA GLU A 401 11.06 -16.79 17.60
C GLU A 401 11.38 -15.39 17.07
N ALA A 402 11.69 -14.44 17.94
CA ALA A 402 12.12 -13.09 17.55
C ALA A 402 13.40 -13.12 16.70
N ILE A 403 14.39 -13.92 17.08
CA ILE A 403 15.61 -14.14 16.30
C ILE A 403 15.29 -14.72 14.92
N GLU A 404 14.43 -15.73 14.82
CA GLU A 404 14.07 -16.34 13.54
C GLU A 404 13.24 -15.38 12.67
N LYS A 405 12.35 -14.56 13.26
CA LYS A 405 11.66 -13.46 12.55
C LYS A 405 12.63 -12.43 12.01
N ALA A 406 13.69 -12.13 12.75
CA ALA A 406 14.75 -11.21 12.35
C ALA A 406 15.76 -11.81 11.37
N ARG A 407 15.78 -13.15 11.16
CA ARG A 407 16.78 -13.82 10.34
C ARG A 407 16.69 -13.40 8.87
N GLY A 408 17.84 -13.08 8.29
CA GLY A 408 17.98 -12.36 7.04
C GLY A 408 18.02 -10.85 7.19
N GLY A 409 17.87 -10.32 8.39
CA GLY A 409 17.67 -8.91 8.68
C GLY A 409 18.33 -8.46 9.98
N VAL A 410 17.74 -7.45 10.60
CA VAL A 410 18.18 -6.84 11.86
C VAL A 410 17.17 -7.16 12.95
N LEU A 411 17.63 -7.68 14.08
CA LEU A 411 16.90 -7.68 15.34
C LEU A 411 17.23 -6.37 16.06
N PHE A 412 16.27 -5.46 16.14
CA PHE A 412 16.40 -4.18 16.83
C PHE A 412 15.71 -4.25 18.18
N ILE A 413 16.49 -4.15 19.27
CA ILE A 413 15.99 -4.24 20.64
C ILE A 413 16.01 -2.83 21.24
N ASP A 414 14.84 -2.20 21.34
CA ASP A 414 14.74 -0.88 21.99
C ASP A 414 14.75 -1.00 23.51
N GLU A 415 15.26 0.04 24.17
CA GLU A 415 15.46 0.09 25.62
C GLU A 415 16.10 -1.19 26.21
N ALA A 416 17.13 -1.72 25.55
CA ALA A 416 17.72 -3.02 25.88
C ALA A 416 18.24 -3.13 27.33
N TYR A 417 18.58 -2.01 27.96
CA TYR A 417 18.93 -1.94 29.39
C TYR A 417 17.83 -2.47 30.32
N ALA A 418 16.57 -2.46 29.87
CA ALA A 418 15.47 -3.05 30.61
C ALA A 418 15.68 -4.56 30.84
N LEU A 419 16.46 -5.26 30.01
CA LEU A 419 16.80 -6.68 30.15
C LEU A 419 17.83 -6.95 31.27
N ALA A 420 18.61 -5.93 31.67
CA ALA A 420 19.70 -6.05 32.64
C ALA A 420 19.35 -5.49 34.03
N ARG A 421 18.08 -5.53 34.43
CA ARG A 421 17.66 -5.01 35.75
C ARG A 421 18.35 -5.77 36.87
N SER A 422 18.89 -5.04 37.83
CA SER A 422 19.56 -5.57 39.01
C SER A 422 18.63 -5.46 40.21
N ASN A 423 17.63 -6.33 40.28
CA ASN A 423 16.86 -6.56 41.51
C ASN A 423 17.09 -8.00 41.99
N ASP A 424 17.27 -8.17 43.30
CA ASP A 424 17.48 -9.42 44.04
C ASP A 424 16.30 -10.43 43.97
N ASP A 425 15.43 -10.31 42.96
CA ASP A 425 14.38 -11.27 42.73
C ASP A 425 14.91 -12.43 41.90
N THR A 426 14.81 -13.63 42.47
CA THR A 426 15.16 -14.94 41.90
C THR A 426 14.34 -15.33 40.65
N LYS A 427 13.68 -14.36 40.00
CA LYS A 427 12.77 -14.51 38.85
C LYS A 427 13.07 -13.52 37.69
N ASP A 428 14.27 -12.97 37.56
CA ASP A 428 14.58 -12.10 36.41
C ASP A 428 14.97 -12.91 35.16
N PHE A 429 13.97 -13.18 34.33
CA PHE A 429 14.12 -13.83 33.03
C PHE A 429 14.87 -12.97 31.99
N GLY A 430 15.19 -11.70 32.28
CA GLY A 430 15.97 -10.85 31.38
C GLY A 430 17.40 -11.34 31.14
N ARG A 431 18.01 -11.98 32.15
CA ARG A 431 19.35 -12.60 31.99
C ARG A 431 19.35 -13.75 30.99
N GLU A 432 18.29 -14.55 30.97
CA GLU A 432 18.11 -15.64 30.01
C GLU A 432 18.09 -15.12 28.56
N VAL A 433 17.42 -13.97 28.33
CA VAL A 433 17.43 -13.30 27.03
C VAL A 433 18.86 -12.92 26.61
N ILE A 434 19.62 -12.30 27.51
CA ILE A 434 21.00 -11.88 27.25
C ILE A 434 21.89 -13.07 26.90
N GLU A 435 21.78 -14.18 27.65
CA GLU A 435 22.57 -15.39 27.39
C GLU A 435 22.26 -16.00 26.02
N ILE A 436 20.99 -16.05 25.62
CA ILE A 436 20.58 -16.55 24.31
C ILE A 436 21.10 -15.65 23.19
N LEU A 437 21.00 -14.33 23.35
CA LEU A 437 21.51 -13.35 22.37
C LEU A 437 23.02 -13.47 22.22
N VAL A 438 23.79 -13.53 23.32
CA VAL A 438 25.25 -13.69 23.25
C VAL A 438 25.62 -15.01 22.57
N LYS A 439 24.88 -16.09 22.83
CA LYS A 439 25.09 -17.38 22.16
C LYS A 439 24.81 -17.29 20.65
N GLU A 440 23.72 -16.67 20.24
CA GLU A 440 23.36 -16.52 18.82
C GLU A 440 24.36 -15.61 18.09
N MET A 441 24.81 -14.50 18.70
CA MET A 441 25.84 -13.62 18.13
C MET A 441 27.23 -14.28 18.04
N SER A 442 27.46 -15.38 18.77
CA SER A 442 28.76 -16.07 18.78
C SER A 442 28.80 -17.29 17.87
N ASN A 443 27.77 -18.14 17.96
CA ASN A 443 27.74 -19.47 17.34
C ASN A 443 26.38 -19.75 16.67
N GLY A 444 25.59 -18.70 16.41
CA GLY A 444 24.31 -18.83 15.72
C GLY A 444 24.48 -19.23 14.27
N LYS A 445 23.37 -19.40 13.57
CA LYS A 445 23.39 -19.79 12.14
C LYS A 445 23.91 -18.67 11.20
N GLY A 446 24.26 -17.50 11.74
CA GLY A 446 24.56 -16.30 10.97
C GLY A 446 23.32 -15.67 10.34
N ASP A 447 23.52 -14.83 9.32
CA ASP A 447 22.45 -14.10 8.61
C ASP A 447 21.57 -13.26 9.54
N LEU A 448 22.19 -12.58 10.52
CA LEU A 448 21.51 -11.80 11.53
C LEU A 448 22.40 -10.66 12.01
N ALA A 449 21.89 -9.42 11.97
CA ALA A 449 22.46 -8.30 12.70
C ALA A 449 21.63 -8.05 13.97
N VAL A 450 22.29 -7.73 15.08
CA VAL A 450 21.61 -7.39 16.34
C VAL A 450 21.98 -5.96 16.67
N ILE A 451 20.98 -5.10 16.85
CA ILE A 451 21.16 -3.71 17.25
C ILE A 451 20.43 -3.52 18.57
N VAL A 452 21.16 -3.13 19.60
CA VAL A 452 20.58 -2.76 20.90
C VAL A 452 20.55 -1.26 21.04
N ALA A 453 19.44 -0.68 21.48
CA ALA A 453 19.26 0.75 21.62
C ALA A 453 18.89 1.16 23.04
N GLY A 454 19.27 2.37 23.43
CA GLY A 454 18.85 2.95 24.71
C GLY A 454 19.56 4.25 25.07
N TYR A 455 19.31 4.70 26.30
CA TYR A 455 19.90 5.91 26.85
C TYR A 455 21.38 5.70 27.25
N PRO A 456 22.23 6.74 27.15
CA PRO A 456 23.67 6.59 27.36
C PRO A 456 24.10 5.96 28.68
N LYS A 457 23.52 6.37 29.82
CA LYS A 457 23.94 5.87 31.14
C LYS A 457 23.46 4.43 31.37
N GLU A 458 22.25 4.14 30.93
CA GLU A 458 21.56 2.88 31.11
C GLU A 458 22.17 1.79 30.21
N MET A 459 22.59 2.15 28.99
CA MET A 459 23.30 1.23 28.09
C MET A 459 24.68 0.83 28.61
N GLN A 460 25.37 1.70 29.34
CA GLN A 460 26.63 1.33 29.99
C GLN A 460 26.41 0.19 31.00
N HIS A 461 25.39 0.32 31.86
CA HIS A 461 25.00 -0.73 32.82
C HIS A 461 24.60 -2.03 32.12
N PHE A 462 23.86 -1.95 31.02
CA PHE A 462 23.51 -3.11 30.20
C PHE A 462 24.75 -3.85 29.68
N LEU A 463 25.71 -3.14 29.10
CA LEU A 463 26.93 -3.74 28.56
C LEU A 463 27.84 -4.32 29.65
N ASP A 464 27.83 -3.70 30.84
CA ASP A 464 28.56 -4.17 32.02
C ASP A 464 27.91 -5.41 32.67
N SER A 465 26.62 -5.67 32.40
CA SER A 465 25.87 -6.79 33.00
C SER A 465 26.37 -8.16 32.54
N ASN A 466 26.95 -8.27 31.34
CA ASN A 466 27.50 -9.52 30.82
C ASN A 466 28.74 -9.23 29.95
N PRO A 467 29.94 -9.71 30.33
CA PRO A 467 31.18 -9.50 29.56
C PRO A 467 31.09 -9.96 28.09
N GLY A 468 30.22 -10.95 27.79
CA GLY A 468 29.95 -11.41 26.45
C GLY A 468 29.41 -10.32 25.53
N LEU A 469 28.58 -9.41 26.04
CA LEU A 469 28.00 -8.30 25.26
C LEU A 469 29.10 -7.38 24.72
N LYS A 470 30.03 -6.92 25.57
CA LYS A 470 31.14 -6.05 25.15
C LYS A 470 32.03 -6.67 24.08
N SER A 471 32.19 -8.00 24.10
CA SER A 471 33.02 -8.69 23.12
C SER A 471 32.36 -8.82 21.74
N ARG A 472 31.02 -8.81 21.67
CA ARG A 472 30.24 -9.00 20.43
C ARG A 472 29.80 -7.68 19.82
N PHE A 473 29.48 -6.69 20.65
CA PHE A 473 29.19 -5.34 20.22
C PHE A 473 30.47 -4.53 20.06
N LYS A 474 30.96 -4.42 18.81
CA LYS A 474 32.15 -3.62 18.48
C LYS A 474 31.81 -2.27 17.84
N LEU A 475 30.59 -2.10 17.35
CA LEU A 475 30.13 -0.87 16.71
C LEU A 475 29.25 -0.07 17.67
N TYR A 476 29.65 1.17 17.96
CA TYR A 476 28.94 2.07 18.87
C TYR A 476 28.57 3.34 18.11
N PHE A 477 27.27 3.61 18.03
CA PHE A 477 26.69 4.76 17.33
C PHE A 477 26.07 5.70 18.36
N GLU A 478 26.68 6.88 18.54
CA GLU A 478 26.19 7.91 19.46
C GLU A 478 25.32 8.93 18.73
N PHE A 479 24.02 8.88 19.02
CA PHE A 479 22.99 9.75 18.48
C PHE A 479 22.82 10.98 19.37
N SER A 480 23.55 12.04 19.02
CA SER A 480 23.41 13.36 19.64
C SER A 480 22.01 13.96 19.38
N ASP A 481 21.57 14.83 20.29
CA ASP A 481 20.38 15.65 20.06
C ASP A 481 20.55 16.50 18.80
N TYR A 482 19.46 16.70 18.05
CA TYR A 482 19.47 17.61 16.90
C TYR A 482 19.66 19.05 17.35
N LEU A 483 20.48 19.79 16.60
CA LEU A 483 20.63 21.24 16.79
C LEU A 483 19.31 21.95 16.47
N PRO A 484 19.05 23.13 17.04
CA PRO A 484 17.83 23.88 16.75
C PRO A 484 17.56 24.07 15.25
N GLN A 485 18.59 24.33 14.45
CA GLN A 485 18.46 24.48 13.00
C GLN A 485 18.06 23.17 12.31
N GLU A 486 18.54 22.03 12.81
CA GLU A 486 18.17 20.70 12.31
C GLU A 486 16.73 20.36 12.70
N LEU A 487 16.31 20.70 13.92
CA LEU A 487 14.92 20.57 14.38
C LEU A 487 13.97 21.46 13.55
N SER A 488 14.37 22.67 13.19
CA SER A 488 13.60 23.54 12.30
C SER A 488 13.44 22.93 10.90
N GLN A 489 14.50 22.35 10.35
CA GLN A 489 14.42 21.61 9.07
C GLN A 489 13.49 20.39 9.18
N ILE A 490 13.52 19.68 10.32
CA ILE A 490 12.59 18.57 10.58
C ILE A 490 11.15 19.07 10.64
N ALA A 491 10.91 20.25 11.21
CA ALA A 491 9.58 20.87 11.25
C ALA A 491 9.07 21.18 9.83
N GLU A 492 9.92 21.76 8.98
CA GLU A 492 9.57 22.03 7.58
C GLU A 492 9.26 20.74 6.81
N TYR A 493 10.07 19.69 7.03
CA TYR A 493 9.84 18.37 6.45
C TYR A 493 8.49 17.78 6.90
N ALA A 494 8.20 17.83 8.21
CA ALA A 494 6.94 17.34 8.78
C ALA A 494 5.71 18.13 8.26
N CYS A 495 5.84 19.45 8.10
CA CYS A 495 4.79 20.28 7.51
C CYS A 495 4.54 19.90 6.05
N ALA A 496 5.59 19.69 5.25
CA ALA A 496 5.46 19.26 3.86
C ALA A 496 4.77 17.89 3.73
N GLU A 497 5.11 16.92 4.59
CA GLU A 497 4.42 15.61 4.64
C GLU A 497 2.92 15.75 4.95
N LYS A 498 2.56 16.70 5.84
CA LYS A 498 1.16 17.00 6.20
C LYS A 498 0.46 17.91 5.19
N GLY A 499 1.13 18.34 4.12
CA GLY A 499 0.57 19.28 3.13
C GLY A 499 0.31 20.68 3.68
N VAL A 500 1.06 21.09 4.72
CA VAL A 500 0.96 22.39 5.38
C VAL A 500 2.11 23.28 4.93
N GLU A 501 1.80 24.50 4.51
CA GLU A 501 2.81 25.54 4.23
C GLU A 501 2.85 26.55 5.37
N LEU A 502 4.03 26.73 5.98
CA LEU A 502 4.25 27.71 7.04
C LEU A 502 4.45 29.11 6.44
N THR A 503 3.74 30.11 6.98
CA THR A 503 4.09 31.51 6.72
C THR A 503 5.41 31.86 7.40
N SER A 504 6.03 32.97 7.00
CA SER A 504 7.28 33.45 7.59
C SER A 504 7.15 33.67 9.11
N GLU A 505 6.03 34.24 9.57
CA GLU A 505 5.77 34.48 10.98
C GLU A 505 5.56 33.18 11.77
N ALA A 506 4.89 32.19 11.15
CA ALA A 506 4.70 30.88 11.77
C ALA A 506 6.03 30.13 11.91
N ARG A 507 6.90 30.21 10.90
CA ARG A 507 8.25 29.64 10.94
C ARG A 507 9.09 30.26 12.06
N GLU A 508 9.12 31.59 12.17
CA GLU A 508 9.83 32.29 13.25
C GLU A 508 9.30 31.84 14.63
N LYS A 509 7.99 31.66 14.77
CA LYS A 509 7.41 31.21 16.04
C LYS A 509 7.80 29.79 16.41
N ILE A 510 7.81 28.88 15.43
CA ILE A 510 8.26 27.50 15.62
C ILE A 510 9.74 27.49 16.01
N ASP A 511 10.58 28.27 15.34
CA ASP A 511 12.01 28.39 15.67
C ASP A 511 12.23 28.89 17.11
N GLU A 512 11.47 29.89 17.57
CA GLU A 512 11.51 30.34 18.96
C GLU A 512 11.16 29.21 19.95
N ILE A 513 10.12 28.42 19.65
CA ILE A 513 9.69 27.31 20.49
C ILE A 513 10.76 26.22 20.54
N ILE A 514 11.32 25.86 19.38
CA ILE A 514 12.40 24.88 19.25
C ILE A 514 13.64 25.33 20.05
N VAL A 515 14.09 26.57 19.88
CA VAL A 515 15.25 27.10 20.61
C VAL A 515 15.01 27.09 22.11
N LYS A 516 13.80 27.48 22.56
CA LYS A 516 13.44 27.47 23.98
C LYS A 516 13.41 26.04 24.53
N ALA A 517 12.86 25.08 23.81
CA ALA A 517 12.83 23.67 24.20
C ALA A 517 14.25 23.09 24.27
N TYR A 518 15.07 23.31 23.25
CA TYR A 518 16.45 22.83 23.20
C TYR A 518 17.33 23.40 24.34
N ARG A 519 17.13 24.66 24.73
CA ARG A 519 17.86 25.28 25.86
C ARG A 519 17.48 24.68 27.22
N ASN A 520 16.22 24.27 27.38
CA ASN A 520 15.69 23.68 28.62
C ASN A 520 15.67 22.15 28.59
N ARG A 521 16.32 21.54 27.59
CA ARG A 521 16.25 20.09 27.37
C ARG A 521 16.90 19.32 28.51
N ASP A 522 16.36 18.15 28.77
CA ASP A 522 16.94 17.17 29.68
C ASP A 522 17.18 15.83 28.95
N ARG A 523 17.49 14.78 29.72
CA ARG A 523 17.73 13.43 29.21
C ARG A 523 16.51 12.76 28.55
N SER A 524 15.31 13.35 28.68
CA SER A 524 14.06 12.84 28.11
C SER A 524 13.60 13.62 26.88
N PHE A 525 14.44 14.55 26.40
CA PHE A 525 14.09 15.41 25.27
C PHE A 525 13.79 14.58 24.00
N GLY A 526 12.58 14.78 23.47
CA GLY A 526 12.03 13.96 22.40
C GLY A 526 12.53 14.26 20.98
N ASN A 527 13.39 15.28 20.80
CA ASN A 527 13.98 15.65 19.51
C ASN A 527 12.93 15.75 18.39
N ALA A 528 13.00 14.91 17.35
CA ALA A 528 12.02 14.92 16.27
C ALA A 528 10.60 14.65 16.79
N ARG A 529 10.39 13.78 17.78
CA ARG A 529 9.05 13.55 18.37
C ARG A 529 8.45 14.85 18.90
N PHE A 530 9.26 15.64 19.62
CA PHE A 530 8.84 16.96 20.12
C PHE A 530 8.43 17.90 18.97
N VAL A 531 9.14 17.87 17.84
CA VAL A 531 8.80 18.71 16.66
C VAL A 531 7.51 18.23 15.99
N TYR A 532 7.26 16.93 15.90
CA TYR A 532 6.03 16.39 15.32
C TYR A 532 4.79 16.67 16.19
N ASP A 533 4.98 16.88 17.50
CA ASP A 533 3.93 17.24 18.47
C ASP A 533 3.55 18.74 18.45
N LEU A 534 4.41 19.61 17.89
CA LEU A 534 4.11 21.04 17.65
C LEU A 534 3.09 21.20 16.52
#